data_AF-A0A386YK17-F1
#
_entry.id   AF-A0A386YK17-F1
#
_cell.length_a   1.000
_cell.length_b   1.000
_cell.length_c   1.000
_cell.angle_alpha   90.00
_cell.angle_beta   90.00
_cell.angle_gamma   90.00
#
_symmetry.space_group_name_H-M   'P 1'
#
loop_
_entity.id
_entity.type
_entity.pdbx_description
1 polymer ?
#
loop_
_entity_poly.entity_id
_entity_poly.type
_entity_poly.pdbx_seq_one_letter_code
_entity_poly.pdbx_strand_id
1 'polypeptide(L)'
;MKPNRPLIVILSTVALDAVGIGLIMPVLPGLLRDLVHSNDVTAHYGILLALYALMQFACAPVLGALSDRFGRRPVLLVSLAGAAVDYAIMATAPFLWVLYIGRIVAGITGATGAVAGAYIADITDGDERARHFGFMSACFGFGMVAGPVLVG
;
A
#
# COMPACT_ATOMS: atom_id res chain seq x y z
N MET A 1 16.95 22.09 0.93
CA MET A 1 15.46 22.03 0.86
C MET A 1 14.94 22.43 2.23
N LYS A 2 14.17 23.51 2.36
CA LYS A 2 13.48 23.79 3.64
C LYS A 2 12.56 22.59 3.90
N PRO A 3 12.53 22.02 5.12
CA PRO A 3 11.72 20.83 5.39
C PRO A 3 10.24 21.20 5.25
N ASN A 4 9.66 20.89 4.10
CA ASN A 4 8.23 20.98 3.90
C ASN A 4 7.61 19.80 4.66
N ARG A 5 7.24 20.06 5.92
CA ARG A 5 6.67 19.06 6.84
C ARG A 5 5.62 18.14 6.19
N PRO A 6 4.73 18.61 5.30
CA PRO A 6 3.75 17.72 4.69
C PRO A 6 4.35 16.78 3.62
N LEU A 7 5.39 17.20 2.89
CA LEU A 7 6.10 16.34 1.93
C LEU A 7 6.78 15.17 2.64
N ILE A 8 7.44 15.42 3.78
CA ILE A 8 8.07 14.36 4.58
C ILE A 8 7.02 13.34 5.05
N VAL A 9 5.90 13.82 5.59
CA VAL A 9 4.82 12.93 6.05
C VAL A 9 4.30 12.05 4.92
N ILE A 10 4.09 12.61 3.73
CA ILE A 10 3.57 11.87 2.57
C ILE A 10 4.58 10.84 2.08
N LEU A 11 5.85 11.21 1.95
CA LEU A 11 6.92 10.29 1.58
C LEU A 11 7.09 9.17 2.62
N SER A 12 6.99 9.48 3.91
CA SER A 12 7.01 8.49 4.99
C SER A 12 5.81 7.53 4.92
N THR A 13 4.60 8.04 4.64
CA THR A 13 3.43 7.18 4.46
C THR A 13 3.61 6.25 3.27
N VAL A 14 4.05 6.77 2.12
CA VAL A 14 4.31 5.95 0.91
C VAL A 14 5.37 4.89 1.18
N ALA A 15 6.44 5.26 1.89
CA ALA A 15 7.47 4.30 2.28
C ALA A 15 6.89 3.20 3.18
N LEU A 16 6.08 3.54 4.18
CA LEU A 16 5.50 2.59 5.12
C LEU A 16 4.45 1.68 4.44
N ASP A 17 3.66 2.23 3.52
CA ASP A 17 2.75 1.45 2.68
C ASP A 17 3.52 0.46 1.78
N ALA A 18 4.62 0.91 1.18
CA ALA A 18 5.50 0.05 0.39
C ALA A 18 6.17 -1.06 1.23
N VAL A 19 6.51 -0.81 2.50
CA VAL A 19 6.97 -1.85 3.44
C VAL A 19 5.89 -2.91 3.62
N GLY A 20 4.63 -2.51 3.83
CA GLY A 20 3.50 -3.43 3.96
C GLY A 20 3.31 -4.30 2.72
N ILE A 21 3.38 -3.69 1.53
CA ILE A 21 3.30 -4.42 0.26
C ILE A 21 4.51 -5.35 0.09
N GLY A 22 5.72 -4.91 0.46
CA GLY A 22 6.91 -5.77 0.43
C GLY A 22 6.78 -6.97 1.38
N LEU A 23 6.18 -6.77 2.54
CA LEU A 23 5.96 -7.78 3.57
C LEU A 23 4.94 -8.85 3.14
N ILE A 24 3.92 -8.48 2.36
CA ILE A 24 2.87 -9.43 1.94
C ILE A 24 3.40 -10.54 1.04
N MET A 25 4.35 -10.21 0.16
CA MET A 25 4.85 -11.11 -0.88
C MET A 25 5.45 -12.41 -0.31
N PRO A 26 6.32 -12.37 0.73
CA PRO A 26 6.82 -13.59 1.36
C PRO A 26 5.83 -14.25 2.33
N VAL A 27 4.98 -13.46 3.01
CA VAL A 27 4.08 -13.99 4.06
C VAL A 27 2.87 -14.71 3.48
N LEU A 28 2.26 -14.16 2.43
CA LEU A 28 1.01 -14.66 1.87
C LEU A 28 1.10 -16.12 1.34
N PRO A 29 2.17 -16.53 0.63
CA PRO A 29 2.34 -17.93 0.25
C PRO A 29 2.45 -18.88 1.44
N GLY A 30 3.05 -18.45 2.56
CA GLY A 30 3.12 -19.21 3.80
C GLY A 30 1.73 -19.43 4.39
N LEU A 31 0.98 -18.34 4.59
CA LEU A 31 -0.41 -18.40 5.10
C LEU A 31 -1.32 -19.26 4.20
N LEU A 32 -1.16 -19.18 2.89
CA LEU A 32 -1.93 -20.00 1.96
C LEU A 32 -1.58 -21.49 2.06
N ARG A 33 -0.32 -21.86 2.29
CA ARG A 33 0.07 -23.28 2.48
C ARG A 33 -0.50 -23.86 3.78
N ASP A 34 -0.60 -23.05 4.82
CA ASP A 34 -1.16 -23.48 6.11
C ASP A 34 -2.69 -23.67 6.03
N LEU A 35 -3.37 -22.89 5.18
CA LEU A 35 -4.83 -22.89 5.06
C LEU A 35 -5.36 -23.74 3.89
N VAL A 36 -4.57 -23.92 2.82
CA VAL A 36 -4.95 -24.65 1.61
C VAL A 36 -4.03 -25.86 1.46
N HIS A 37 -4.59 -27.04 1.75
CA HIS A 37 -3.87 -28.32 1.68
C HIS A 37 -3.76 -28.88 0.24
N SER A 38 -4.22 -28.14 -0.78
CA SER A 38 -4.26 -28.56 -2.19
C SER A 38 -3.20 -27.85 -3.04
N ASN A 39 -2.98 -28.35 -4.27
CA ASN A 39 -2.08 -27.76 -5.27
C ASN A 39 -2.52 -26.37 -5.79
N ASP A 40 -3.60 -25.79 -5.25
CA ASP A 40 -4.22 -24.55 -5.74
C ASP A 40 -3.65 -23.28 -5.10
N VAL A 41 -2.62 -23.38 -4.25
CA VAL A 41 -1.96 -22.23 -3.60
C VAL A 41 -1.59 -21.14 -4.60
N THR A 42 -1.04 -21.53 -5.76
CA THR A 42 -0.66 -20.60 -6.83
C THR A 42 -1.87 -19.86 -7.43
N ALA A 43 -3.01 -20.55 -7.59
CA ALA A 43 -4.23 -19.96 -8.12
C ALA A 43 -4.82 -18.95 -7.12
N HIS A 44 -4.93 -19.32 -5.84
CA HIS A 44 -5.40 -18.42 -4.78
C HIS A 44 -4.48 -17.21 -4.64
N TYR A 45 -3.17 -17.41 -4.67
CA TYR A 45 -2.20 -16.32 -4.63
C TYR A 45 -2.40 -15.33 -5.80
N GLY A 46 -2.56 -15.83 -7.03
CA GLY A 46 -2.83 -15.02 -8.21
C GLY A 46 -4.14 -14.23 -8.10
N ILE A 47 -5.21 -14.86 -7.61
CA ILE A 47 -6.51 -14.20 -7.41
C ILE A 47 -6.40 -13.10 -6.34
N LEU A 48 -5.69 -13.35 -5.25
CA LEU A 48 -5.49 -12.37 -4.17
C LEU A 48 -4.70 -11.15 -4.65
N LEU A 49 -3.66 -11.34 -5.47
CA LEU A 49 -2.94 -10.25 -6.12
C LEU A 49 -3.84 -9.48 -7.11
N ALA A 50 -4.64 -10.19 -7.91
CA ALA A 50 -5.54 -9.57 -8.87
C ALA A 50 -6.64 -8.75 -8.17
N LEU A 51 -7.22 -9.27 -7.08
CA LEU A 51 -8.21 -8.55 -6.28
C LEU A 51 -7.62 -7.29 -5.65
N TYR A 52 -6.41 -7.38 -5.09
CA TYR A 52 -5.71 -6.22 -4.56
C TYR A 52 -5.52 -5.15 -5.63
N ALA A 53 -4.97 -5.52 -6.80
CA ALA A 53 -4.76 -4.58 -7.90
C ALA A 53 -6.07 -3.99 -8.45
N LEU A 54 -7.12 -4.80 -8.57
CA LEU A 54 -8.44 -4.37 -9.03
C LEU A 54 -9.05 -3.35 -8.08
N MET A 55 -9.01 -3.62 -6.77
CA MET A 55 -9.52 -2.70 -5.75
C MET A 55 -8.69 -1.42 -5.69
N GLN A 56 -7.37 -1.52 -5.79
CA GLN A 56 -6.49 -0.35 -5.83
C GLN A 56 -6.79 0.52 -7.06
N PHE A 57 -6.99 -0.08 -8.22
CA PHE A 57 -7.38 0.63 -9.45
C PHE A 57 -8.76 1.29 -9.33
N ALA A 58 -9.76 0.56 -8.83
CA ALA A 58 -11.12 1.08 -8.68
C ALA A 58 -11.24 2.18 -7.62
N CYS A 59 -10.48 2.06 -6.52
CA CYS A 59 -10.52 3.00 -5.41
C CYS A 59 -9.53 4.16 -5.56
N ALA A 60 -8.53 4.09 -6.45
CA ALA A 60 -7.58 5.18 -6.67
C ALA A 60 -8.25 6.53 -7.00
N PRO A 61 -9.23 6.63 -7.92
CA PRO A 61 -9.92 7.89 -8.19
C PRO A 61 -10.73 8.39 -6.99
N VAL A 62 -11.36 7.46 -6.27
CA VAL A 62 -12.20 7.77 -5.10
C VAL A 62 -11.34 8.33 -3.96
N LEU A 63 -10.22 7.67 -3.65
CA LEU A 63 -9.27 8.13 -2.65
C LEU A 63 -8.59 9.43 -3.06
N GLY A 64 -8.29 9.61 -4.35
CA GLY A 64 -7.81 10.88 -4.89
C GLY A 64 -8.78 12.02 -4.60
N ALA A 65 -10.03 11.89 -5.03
CA ALA A 65 -11.07 12.89 -4.80
C ALA A 65 -11.36 13.12 -3.30
N LEU A 66 -11.33 12.07 -2.49
CA LEU A 66 -11.48 12.17 -1.04
C LEU A 66 -10.32 12.95 -0.40
N SER A 67 -9.09 12.72 -0.89
CA SER A 67 -7.89 13.42 -0.42
C SER A 67 -7.89 14.89 -0.79
N ASP A 68 -8.47 15.25 -1.94
CA ASP A 68 -8.60 16.64 -2.36
C ASP A 68 -9.64 17.38 -1.50
N ARG A 69 -10.70 16.69 -1.05
CA ARG A 69 -11.79 17.28 -0.24
C ARG A 69 -11.48 17.36 1.26
N PHE A 70 -10.91 16.31 1.85
CA PHE A 70 -10.66 16.21 3.30
C PHE A 70 -9.21 16.55 3.68
N GLY A 71 -8.38 16.85 2.70
CA GLY A 71 -6.96 17.03 2.87
C GLY A 71 -6.20 15.71 2.73
N ARG A 72 -5.01 15.80 2.14
CA ARG A 72 -4.20 14.63 1.76
C ARG A 72 -3.64 13.87 2.96
N ARG A 73 -3.34 14.57 4.07
CA ARG A 73 -2.73 13.96 5.27
C ARG A 73 -3.68 13.05 6.06
N PRO A 74 -4.93 13.43 6.40
CA PRO A 74 -5.87 12.53 7.08
C PRO A 74 -6.15 11.25 6.28
N VAL A 75 -6.36 11.36 4.97
CA VAL A 75 -6.66 10.20 4.11
C VAL A 75 -5.51 9.20 4.11
N LEU A 76 -4.27 9.68 3.97
CA LEU A 76 -3.08 8.83 4.02
C LEU A 76 -2.88 8.12 5.38
N LEU A 77 -3.19 8.78 6.49
CA LEU A 77 -3.11 8.16 7.82
C LEU A 77 -4.21 7.12 8.03
N VAL A 78 -5.43 7.36 7.53
CA VAL A 78 -6.54 6.39 7.57
C VAL A 78 -6.20 5.18 6.70
N SER A 79 -5.63 5.38 5.52
CA SER A 79 -5.12 4.31 4.66
C SER A 79 -4.10 3.43 5.39
N LEU A 80 -3.13 4.06 6.07
CA LEU A 80 -2.09 3.36 6.83
C LEU A 80 -2.67 2.58 8.01
N ALA A 81 -3.62 3.18 8.73
CA ALA A 81 -4.32 2.52 9.84
C ALA A 81 -5.14 1.32 9.34
N GLY A 82 -5.83 1.46 8.21
CA GLY A 82 -6.57 0.37 7.57
C GLY A 82 -5.65 -0.78 7.16
N ALA A 83 -4.49 -0.48 6.58
CA ALA A 83 -3.48 -1.49 6.23
C ALA A 83 -2.90 -2.18 7.47
N ALA A 84 -2.63 -1.44 8.56
CA ALA A 84 -2.14 -2.03 9.81
C ALA A 84 -3.16 -2.99 10.45
N VAL A 85 -4.44 -2.61 10.44
CA VAL A 85 -5.54 -3.46 10.91
C VAL A 85 -5.69 -4.69 10.02
N ASP A 86 -5.64 -4.51 8.70
CA ASP A 86 -5.65 -5.62 7.75
C ASP A 86 -4.54 -6.63 8.05
N TYR A 87 -3.29 -6.18 8.19
CA TYR A 87 -2.17 -7.08 8.48
C TYR A 87 -2.30 -7.77 9.84
N ALA A 88 -2.83 -7.10 10.87
CA ALA A 88 -3.08 -7.72 12.17
C ALA A 88 -4.16 -8.82 12.08
N ILE A 89 -5.24 -8.57 11.33
CA ILE A 89 -6.29 -9.57 11.07
C ILE A 89 -5.71 -10.73 10.27
N MET A 90 -4.90 -10.43 9.25
CA MET A 90 -4.33 -11.44 8.37
C MET A 90 -3.30 -12.34 9.07
N ALA A 91 -2.53 -11.78 10.01
CA ALA A 91 -1.59 -12.54 10.85
C ALA A 91 -2.30 -13.55 11.78
N THR A 92 -3.58 -13.34 12.08
CA THR A 92 -4.38 -14.22 12.92
C THR A 92 -5.43 -14.99 12.12
N ALA A 93 -5.40 -14.90 10.78
CA ALA A 93 -6.44 -15.42 9.90
C ALA A 93 -6.58 -16.95 10.01
N PRO A 94 -7.68 -17.46 10.59
CA PRO A 94 -7.90 -18.91 10.72
C PRO A 94 -8.49 -19.53 9.45
N PHE A 95 -8.91 -18.71 8.48
CA PHE A 95 -9.66 -19.15 7.30
C PHE A 95 -9.25 -18.39 6.04
N LEU A 96 -9.33 -19.09 4.90
CA LEU A 96 -8.99 -18.55 3.59
C LEU A 96 -9.77 -17.28 3.24
N TRP A 97 -11.08 -17.22 3.53
CA TRP A 97 -11.92 -16.05 3.22
C TRP A 97 -11.48 -14.76 3.94
N VAL A 98 -10.82 -14.88 5.10
CA VAL A 98 -10.28 -13.73 5.83
C VAL A 98 -9.14 -13.09 5.03
N LEU A 99 -8.31 -13.90 4.34
CA LEU A 99 -7.26 -13.40 3.45
C LEU A 99 -7.85 -12.62 2.28
N TYR A 100 -8.98 -13.08 1.72
CA TYR A 100 -9.69 -12.42 0.63
C TYR A 100 -10.26 -11.05 1.04
N ILE A 101 -10.98 -11.02 2.16
CA ILE A 101 -11.49 -9.75 2.71
C ILE A 101 -10.34 -8.81 3.01
N GLY A 102 -9.27 -9.33 3.60
CA GLY A 102 -8.09 -8.54 3.91
C GLY A 102 -7.46 -7.90 2.67
N ARG A 103 -7.28 -8.66 1.59
CA ARG A 103 -6.79 -8.11 0.31
C ARG A 103 -7.70 -7.03 -0.27
N ILE A 104 -9.01 -7.19 -0.15
CA ILE A 104 -9.97 -6.17 -0.61
C ILE A 104 -9.81 -4.89 0.20
N VAL A 105 -9.76 -4.99 1.53
CA VAL A 105 -9.56 -3.84 2.43
C VAL A 105 -8.23 -3.16 2.12
N ALA A 106 -7.15 -3.94 2.03
CA ALA A 106 -5.83 -3.44 1.68
C ALA A 106 -5.80 -2.73 0.32
N GLY A 107 -6.51 -3.25 -0.69
CA GLY A 107 -6.61 -2.61 -2.00
C GLY A 107 -7.39 -1.30 -1.95
N ILE A 108 -8.48 -1.25 -1.17
CA ILE A 108 -9.28 -0.03 -0.95
C ILE A 108 -8.43 1.03 -0.26
N THR A 109 -7.61 0.66 0.73
CA THR A 109 -6.80 1.62 1.51
C THR A 109 -5.45 1.93 0.88
N GLY A 110 -4.92 1.03 0.05
CA GLY A 110 -3.57 1.07 -0.51
C GLY A 110 -3.39 1.96 -1.75
N ALA A 111 -4.40 2.72 -2.19
CA ALA A 111 -4.23 3.66 -3.32
C ALA A 111 -3.47 4.96 -2.93
N THR A 112 -2.56 4.87 -1.97
CA THR A 112 -1.77 5.97 -1.42
C THR A 112 -0.84 6.59 -2.47
N GLY A 113 -0.35 5.79 -3.42
CA GLY A 113 0.52 6.25 -4.51
C GLY A 113 -0.15 7.29 -5.42
N ALA A 114 -1.44 7.15 -5.69
CA ALA A 114 -2.20 8.12 -6.48
C ALA A 114 -2.33 9.46 -5.74
N VAL A 115 -2.64 9.40 -4.44
CA VAL A 115 -2.75 10.59 -3.57
C VAL A 115 -1.41 11.31 -3.40
N ALA A 116 -0.32 10.55 -3.24
CA ALA A 116 1.02 11.09 -3.09
C ALA A 116 1.54 11.70 -4.41
N GLY A 117 1.30 11.03 -5.54
CA GLY A 117 1.64 11.55 -6.86
C GLY A 117 0.91 12.86 -7.17
N ALA A 118 -0.39 12.93 -6.87
CA ALA A 118 -1.17 14.16 -7.00
C ALA A 118 -0.66 15.28 -6.08
N TYR A 119 -0.23 14.95 -4.85
CA TYR A 119 0.35 15.96 -3.96
C TYR A 119 1.64 16.56 -4.52
N ILE A 120 2.57 15.70 -4.93
CA ILE A 120 3.86 16.12 -5.49
C ILE A 120 3.61 16.95 -6.75
N ALA A 121 2.62 16.57 -7.55
CA ALA A 121 2.17 17.31 -8.72
C ALA A 121 1.64 18.71 -8.40
N ASP A 122 1.02 18.93 -7.23
CA ASP A 122 0.46 20.23 -6.80
C ASP A 122 1.51 21.17 -6.20
N ILE A 123 2.51 20.64 -5.49
CA ILE A 123 3.47 21.47 -4.73
C ILE A 123 4.79 21.74 -5.45
N THR A 124 4.98 21.18 -6.65
CA THR A 124 6.27 21.21 -7.35
C THR A 124 6.15 21.88 -8.70
N ASP A 125 6.99 22.89 -8.95
CA ASP A 125 7.13 23.54 -10.25
C ASP A 125 7.86 22.63 -11.27
N GLY A 126 7.62 22.87 -12.56
CA GLY A 126 7.98 21.95 -13.66
C GLY A 126 9.40 21.37 -13.63
N ASP A 127 10.41 22.19 -13.29
CA ASP A 127 11.82 21.75 -13.25
C ASP A 127 12.14 20.83 -12.06
N GLU A 128 11.46 20.97 -10.92
CA GLU A 128 11.70 20.14 -9.74
C GLU A 128 10.81 18.89 -9.69
N ARG A 129 9.83 18.79 -10.59
CA ARG A 129 8.82 17.72 -10.59
C ARG A 129 9.46 16.34 -10.75
N ALA A 130 10.36 16.20 -11.73
CA ALA A 130 11.10 14.95 -11.96
C ALA A 130 11.91 14.52 -10.72
N ARG A 131 12.50 15.48 -10.01
CA ARG A 131 13.28 15.23 -8.79
C ARG A 131 12.40 14.71 -7.65
N HIS A 132 11.23 15.30 -7.43
CA HIS A 132 10.33 14.88 -6.36
C HIS A 132 9.65 13.53 -6.64
N PHE A 133 9.26 13.27 -7.89
CA PHE A 133 8.82 11.94 -8.31
C PHE A 133 9.95 10.90 -8.15
N GLY A 134 11.20 11.28 -8.45
CA GLY A 134 12.38 10.44 -8.17
C GLY A 134 12.53 10.08 -6.69
N PHE A 135 12.37 11.05 -5.79
CA PHE A 135 12.37 10.78 -4.34
C PHE A 135 11.23 9.88 -3.90
N MET A 136 10.01 10.08 -4.42
CA MET A 136 8.87 9.21 -4.13
C MET A 136 9.15 7.77 -4.55
N SER A 137 9.65 7.57 -5.77
CA SER A 137 10.04 6.25 -6.28
C SER A 137 11.15 5.61 -5.46
N ALA A 138 12.13 6.41 -4.99
CA ALA A 138 13.20 5.93 -4.12
C ALA A 138 12.65 5.49 -2.74
N CYS A 139 11.74 6.25 -2.13
CA CYS A 139 11.07 5.88 -0.89
C CYS A 139 10.23 4.62 -1.04
N PHE A 140 9.48 4.50 -2.13
CA PHE A 140 8.67 3.31 -2.43
C PHE A 140 9.56 2.07 -2.63
N GLY A 141 10.61 2.19 -3.45
CA GLY A 141 11.57 1.11 -3.67
C GLY A 141 12.28 0.69 -2.38
N PHE A 142 12.70 1.65 -1.56
CA PHE A 142 13.30 1.34 -0.24
C PHE A 142 12.33 0.58 0.66
N GLY A 143 11.07 1.01 0.75
CA GLY A 143 10.07 0.31 1.55
C GLY A 143 9.82 -1.12 1.05
N MET A 144 9.70 -1.28 -0.26
CA MET A 144 9.48 -2.60 -0.88
C MET A 144 10.63 -3.58 -0.60
N VAL A 145 11.88 -3.11 -0.54
CA VAL A 145 13.05 -3.93 -0.18
C VAL A 145 13.12 -4.18 1.33
N ALA A 146 12.80 -3.18 2.15
CA ALA A 146 12.83 -3.30 3.60
C ALA A 146 11.75 -4.26 4.12
N GLY A 147 10.59 -4.36 3.46
CA GLY A 147 9.48 -5.25 3.85
C GLY A 147 9.89 -6.71 4.06
N PRO A 148 10.39 -7.42 3.04
CA PRO A 148 10.85 -8.81 3.18
C PRO A 148 11.97 -8.98 4.22
N VAL A 149 12.89 -8.01 4.33
CA VAL A 149 14.03 -8.07 5.25
C VAL A 149 13.58 -8.03 6.72
N LEU A 150 12.47 -7.36 7.03
CA LEU A 150 11.93 -7.28 8.39
C LEU A 150 11.23 -8.57 8.86
N VAL A 151 10.84 -9.44 7.92
CA VAL A 151 10.18 -10.72 8.22
C VAL A 151 11.16 -11.91 8.19
N GLY A 152 12.31 -11.74 7.55
CA GLY A 152 13.37 -12.73 7.43
C GLY A 152 14.15 -12.99 8.72
#